data_AF-A0A0U1KTG1-F1
#
_entry.id   AF-A0A0U1KTG1-F1
#
_cell.length_a   1.000
_cell.length_b   1.000
_cell.length_c   1.000
_cell.angle_alpha   90.00
_cell.angle_beta   90.00
_cell.angle_gamma   90.00
#
_symmetry.space_group_name_H-M   'P 1'
#
loop_
_entity.id
_entity.type
_entity.pdbx_description
1 polymer ?
#
loop_
_entity_poly.entity_id
_entity_poly.type
_entity_poly.pdbx_seq_one_letter_code
_entity_poly.pdbx_strand_id
1 'polypeptide(L)'
;MQLEELEAIRLKDIRDFEQAICASMMGLSRPTFQRILYSARQKIATALVEGRAIIIEGGNYVMKNRVFECVDCHHVWEVAPCTEGGKHGYEIACPQCGSMKKMKLDNGVKHACGGAQHQHGQGGCCGH
;
A
#
# COMPACT_ATOMS: atom_id res chain seq x y z
N MET A 1 10.77 -7.35 11.17
CA MET A 1 11.23 -6.56 10.00
C MET A 1 10.15 -5.54 9.69
N GLN A 2 10.49 -4.32 9.29
CA GLN A 2 9.51 -3.28 8.96
C GLN A 2 9.23 -3.22 7.45
N LEU A 3 8.11 -2.62 7.05
CA LEU A 3 7.75 -2.52 5.63
C LEU A 3 8.78 -1.71 4.81
N GLU A 4 9.33 -0.64 5.37
CA GLU A 4 10.39 0.15 4.73
C GLU A 4 11.66 -0.68 4.45
N GLU A 5 11.99 -1.60 5.35
CA GLU A 5 13.13 -2.50 5.21
C GLU A 5 12.91 -3.49 4.07
N LEU A 6 11.70 -4.06 3.97
CA LEU A 6 11.31 -4.91 2.87
C LEU A 6 11.37 -4.15 1.54
N GLU A 7 10.84 -2.93 1.51
CA GLU A 7 10.82 -2.11 0.30
C GLU A 7 12.23 -1.71 -0.15
N ALA A 8 13.13 -1.40 0.79
CA ALA A 8 14.53 -1.11 0.48
C ALA A 8 15.23 -2.33 -0.17
N ILE A 9 14.98 -3.54 0.33
CA ILE A 9 15.48 -4.79 -0.26
C ILE A 9 14.86 -5.01 -1.65
N ARG A 10 13.54 -4.81 -1.80
CA ARG A 10 12.87 -4.95 -3.10
C ARG A 10 13.47 -4.03 -4.15
N LEU A 11 13.67 -2.75 -3.82
CA LEU A 11 14.22 -1.77 -4.76
C LEU A 11 15.69 -2.00 -5.07
N LYS A 12 16.52 -2.31 -4.05
CA LYS A 12 17.96 -2.42 -4.26
C LYS A 12 18.42 -3.80 -4.69
N ASP A 13 17.89 -4.86 -4.10
CA ASP A 13 18.42 -6.22 -4.26
C ASP A 13 17.61 -7.04 -5.29
N ILE A 14 16.34 -6.69 -5.55
CA ILE A 14 15.50 -7.37 -6.56
C ILE A 14 15.41 -6.54 -7.85
N ARG A 15 15.11 -5.24 -7.76
CA ARG A 15 14.99 -4.36 -8.94
C ARG A 15 16.32 -3.79 -9.42
N ASP A 16 17.38 -3.95 -8.61
CA ASP A 16 18.74 -3.45 -8.85
C ASP A 16 18.83 -1.99 -9.27
N PHE A 17 18.01 -1.13 -8.66
CA PHE A 17 18.10 0.30 -8.91
C PHE A 17 19.32 0.92 -8.20
N GLU A 18 19.74 2.09 -8.71
CA GLU A 18 20.78 2.87 -8.04
C GLU A 18 20.29 3.40 -6.69
N GLN A 19 21.19 3.49 -5.71
CA GLN A 19 20.85 3.93 -4.35
C GLN A 19 20.18 5.31 -4.32
N ALA A 20 20.57 6.23 -5.21
CA ALA A 20 19.94 7.54 -5.29
C ALA A 20 18.49 7.45 -5.76
N ILE A 21 18.19 6.58 -6.72
CA ILE A 21 16.84 6.31 -7.22
C ILE A 21 16.01 5.66 -6.13
N CYS A 22 16.53 4.62 -5.45
CA CYS A 22 15.80 3.97 -4.36
C CYS A 22 15.45 4.95 -3.23
N ALA A 23 16.41 5.78 -2.81
CA ALA A 23 16.17 6.80 -1.79
C ALA A 23 15.08 7.79 -2.23
N SER A 24 15.13 8.26 -3.48
CA SER A 24 14.11 9.15 -4.05
C SER A 24 12.73 8.49 -4.11
N MET A 25 12.64 7.22 -4.52
CA MET A 25 11.36 6.49 -4.60
C MET A 25 10.72 6.29 -3.23
N MET A 26 11.52 6.18 -2.17
CA MET A 26 11.05 6.09 -0.78
C MET A 26 10.85 7.45 -0.11
N GLY A 27 11.13 8.57 -0.78
CA GLY A 27 11.06 9.91 -0.17
C GLY A 27 12.09 10.15 0.93
N LEU A 28 13.24 9.48 0.87
CA LEU A 28 14.28 9.50 1.89
C LEU A 28 15.58 10.16 1.38
N SER A 29 16.41 10.60 2.32
CA SER A 29 17.80 10.94 2.00
C SER A 29 18.63 9.68 1.73
N ARG A 30 19.66 9.79 0.89
CA ARG A 30 20.62 8.69 0.61
C ARG A 30 21.17 8.01 1.88
N PRO A 31 21.62 8.73 2.93
CA PRO A 31 22.10 8.11 4.16
C PRO A 31 20.99 7.46 5.00
N THR A 32 19.76 7.95 4.95
CA THR A 32 18.63 7.28 5.62
C THR A 32 18.29 5.97 4.92
N PHE A 33 18.19 5.97 3.59
CA PHE A 33 17.99 4.75 2.80
C PHE A 33 19.08 3.70 3.09
N GLN A 34 20.35 4.11 3.14
CA GLN A 34 21.46 3.20 3.43
C GLN A 34 21.33 2.53 4.81
N ARG A 35 20.91 3.28 5.84
CA ARG A 35 20.69 2.75 7.19
C ARG A 35 19.57 1.71 7.21
N ILE A 36 18.45 1.99 6.52
CA ILE A 36 17.32 1.06 6.39
C ILE A 36 17.77 -0.21 5.67
N LEU A 37 18.43 -0.09 4.52
CA LEU A 37 18.92 -1.22 3.75
C LEU A 37 19.91 -2.09 4.55
N TYR A 38 20.82 -1.45 5.30
CA TYR A 38 21.76 -2.16 6.15
C TYR A 38 21.04 -2.97 7.25
N SER A 39 20.10 -2.34 7.96
CA SER A 39 19.28 -2.98 8.99
C SER A 39 18.48 -4.17 8.42
N ALA A 40 17.88 -3.99 7.24
CA ALA A 40 17.15 -5.02 6.53
C ALA A 40 18.03 -6.25 6.22
N ARG A 41 19.21 -6.01 5.62
CA ARG A 41 20.15 -7.08 5.27
C ARG A 41 20.69 -7.80 6.50
N GLN A 42 20.97 -7.09 7.61
CA GLN A 42 21.35 -7.73 8.86
C GLN A 42 20.26 -8.66 9.37
N LYS A 43 19.00 -8.20 9.45
CA LYS A 43 17.87 -9.02 9.91
C LYS A 43 17.67 -10.26 9.04
N ILE A 44 17.80 -10.13 7.71
CA ILE A 44 17.74 -11.25 6.77
C ILE A 44 18.87 -12.23 7.03
N ALA A 45 20.12 -11.74 7.07
CA ALA A 45 21.29 -12.58 7.28
C ALA A 45 21.20 -13.36 8.58
N THR A 46 20.84 -12.70 9.69
CA THR A 46 20.71 -13.38 10.97
C THR A 46 19.54 -14.37 10.98
N ALA A 47 18.42 -14.07 10.33
CA ALA A 47 17.31 -15.01 10.22
C ALA A 47 17.70 -16.28 9.44
N LEU A 48 18.43 -16.12 8.33
CA LEU A 48 18.90 -17.23 7.51
C LEU A 48 19.95 -18.09 8.23
N VAL A 49 20.91 -17.46 8.92
CA VAL A 49 21.98 -18.18 9.62
C VAL A 49 21.48 -18.92 10.86
N GLU A 50 20.56 -18.30 11.63
CA GLU A 50 20.05 -18.87 12.88
C GLU A 50 18.75 -19.68 12.70
N GLY A 51 18.21 -19.76 11.49
CA GLY A 51 16.94 -20.46 11.21
C GLY A 51 15.71 -19.79 11.85
N ARG A 52 15.71 -18.46 11.97
CA ARG A 52 14.60 -17.71 12.56
C ARG A 52 13.58 -17.29 11.51
N ALA A 53 12.31 -17.22 11.92
CA ALA A 53 11.26 -16.67 11.07
C ALA A 53 11.45 -15.16 10.86
N ILE A 54 11.22 -14.69 9.63
CA ILE A 54 11.13 -13.27 9.31
C ILE A 54 9.65 -12.88 9.33
N ILE A 55 9.27 -12.02 10.27
CA ILE A 55 7.93 -11.45 10.34
C ILE A 55 8.02 -9.98 9.95
N ILE A 56 7.11 -9.54 9.07
CA ILE A 56 7.08 -8.17 8.53
C ILE A 56 5.89 -7.44 9.14
N GLU A 57 6.17 -6.45 9.98
CA GLU A 57 5.16 -5.75 10.77
C GLU A 57 5.55 -4.28 10.98
N GLY A 58 4.55 -3.40 10.93
CA GLY A 58 4.74 -1.97 11.18
C GLY A 58 5.67 -1.26 10.19
N GLY A 59 6.28 -0.17 10.66
CA GLY A 59 7.05 0.78 9.84
C GLY A 59 6.23 2.03 9.50
N ASN A 60 6.91 3.08 9.05
CA ASN A 60 6.31 4.29 8.54
C ASN A 60 6.08 4.13 7.03
N TYR A 61 4.86 3.77 6.67
CA TYR A 61 4.43 3.66 5.28
C TYR A 61 3.14 4.45 5.08
N VAL A 62 3.00 5.03 3.89
CA VAL A 62 1.81 5.79 3.52
C VAL A 62 1.03 4.97 2.50
N MET A 63 -0.21 4.64 2.84
CA MET A 63 -1.12 4.03 1.88
C MET A 63 -1.67 5.13 0.97
N LYS A 64 -1.64 4.91 -0.36
CA LYS A 64 -2.20 5.88 -1.30
C LYS A 64 -3.71 6.07 -1.04
N ASN A 65 -4.18 7.28 -1.25
CA ASN A 65 -5.61 7.57 -1.27
C ASN A 65 -6.32 6.68 -2.30
N ARG A 66 -7.54 6.29 -1.97
CA ARG A 66 -8.42 5.55 -2.88
C ARG A 66 -9.22 6.56 -3.69
N VAL A 67 -9.12 6.46 -5.01
CA VAL A 67 -9.91 7.29 -5.92
C VAL A 67 -11.16 6.53 -6.33
N PHE A 68 -12.32 7.16 -6.25
CA PHE A 68 -13.60 6.59 -6.66
C PHE A 68 -14.27 7.45 -7.72
N GLU A 69 -14.99 6.81 -8.64
CA GLU A 69 -15.87 7.44 -9.62
C GLU A 69 -17.31 6.98 -9.37
N CYS A 70 -18.25 7.93 -9.29
CA CYS A 70 -19.68 7.63 -9.15
C CYS A 70 -20.22 7.06 -10.45
N VAL A 71 -21.01 5.98 -10.37
CA VAL A 71 -21.67 5.40 -11.55
C VAL A 71 -22.80 6.29 -12.07
N ASP A 72 -23.49 6.99 -11.17
CA ASP A 72 -24.71 7.74 -11.53
C ASP A 72 -24.42 9.18 -11.99
N CYS A 73 -23.41 9.85 -11.40
CA CYS A 73 -23.10 11.25 -11.73
C CYS A 73 -21.67 11.49 -12.24
N HIS A 74 -20.86 10.42 -12.39
CA HIS A 74 -19.45 10.49 -12.84
C HIS A 74 -18.52 11.39 -12.02
N HIS A 75 -18.94 11.82 -10.82
CA HIS A 75 -18.07 12.56 -9.91
C HIS A 75 -16.90 11.70 -9.46
N VAL A 76 -15.68 12.25 -9.50
CA VAL A 76 -14.46 11.59 -9.05
C VAL A 76 -13.98 12.24 -7.77
N TRP A 77 -13.69 11.44 -6.74
CA TRP A 77 -13.20 11.94 -5.46
C TRP A 77 -12.18 11.00 -4.81
N GLU A 78 -11.32 11.58 -3.97
CA GLU A 78 -10.32 10.85 -3.20
C GLU A 78 -10.79 10.60 -1.78
N VAL A 79 -10.50 9.42 -1.26
CA VAL A 79 -10.78 9.04 0.13
C VAL A 79 -9.54 8.42 0.74
N ALA A 80 -9.23 8.85 1.96
CA ALA A 80 -8.16 8.28 2.75
C ALA A 80 -8.27 6.75 2.86
N PRO A 81 -7.14 6.04 2.98
CA PRO A 81 -7.12 4.60 3.18
C PRO A 81 -7.87 4.19 4.46
N CYS A 82 -8.42 2.97 4.45
CA CYS A 82 -9.13 2.38 5.59
C CYS A 82 -8.26 2.30 6.87
N THR A 83 -6.94 2.25 6.71
CA THR A 83 -5.95 2.05 7.78
C THR A 83 -5.70 3.30 8.63
N GLU A 84 -6.02 4.50 8.13
CA GLU A 84 -5.84 5.77 8.85
C GLU A 84 -7.15 6.28 9.47
N GLY A 85 -8.07 5.38 9.82
CA GLY A 85 -9.41 5.74 10.30
C GLY A 85 -10.36 6.23 9.20
N GLY A 86 -10.00 6.02 7.93
CA GLY A 86 -10.86 6.32 6.79
C GLY A 86 -12.06 5.36 6.70
N LYS A 87 -13.19 5.86 6.20
CA LYS A 87 -14.43 5.08 6.03
C LYS A 87 -14.23 3.86 5.11
N HIS A 88 -14.93 2.77 5.39
CA HIS A 88 -14.93 1.61 4.51
C HIS A 88 -15.67 1.89 3.20
N GLY A 89 -15.38 1.09 2.15
CA GLY A 89 -15.97 1.26 0.82
C GLY A 89 -17.50 1.32 0.82
N TYR A 90 -18.16 0.56 1.69
CA TYR A 90 -19.62 0.52 1.81
C TYR A 90 -20.22 1.71 2.60
N GLU A 91 -19.41 2.58 3.20
CA GLU A 91 -19.85 3.75 3.98
C GLU A 91 -19.64 5.07 3.21
N ILE A 92 -19.02 5.00 2.04
CA ILE A 92 -18.66 6.17 1.24
C ILE A 92 -19.76 6.40 0.20
N ALA A 93 -20.66 7.34 0.45
CA ALA A 93 -21.57 7.86 -0.56
C ALA A 93 -20.83 8.84 -1.48
N CYS A 94 -21.30 8.98 -2.71
CA CYS A 94 -20.88 10.05 -3.59
C CYS A 94 -21.20 11.40 -2.93
N PRO A 95 -20.24 12.31 -2.75
CA PRO A 95 -20.47 13.60 -2.08
C PRO A 95 -21.39 14.54 -2.87
N GLN A 96 -21.55 14.31 -4.19
CA GLN A 96 -22.34 15.17 -5.05
C GLN A 96 -23.82 14.73 -5.17
N CYS A 97 -24.09 13.42 -5.25
CA CYS A 97 -25.44 12.90 -5.48
C CYS A 97 -25.95 11.93 -4.41
N GLY A 98 -25.12 11.58 -3.42
CA GLY A 98 -25.47 10.62 -2.37
C GLY A 98 -25.52 9.16 -2.82
N SER A 99 -25.26 8.85 -4.10
CA SER A 99 -25.27 7.45 -4.57
C SER A 99 -24.18 6.61 -3.93
N MET A 100 -24.50 5.37 -3.61
CA MET A 100 -23.55 4.37 -3.11
C MET A 100 -22.84 3.61 -4.23
N LYS A 101 -23.33 3.72 -5.49
CA LYS A 101 -22.77 3.04 -6.65
C LYS A 101 -21.54 3.80 -7.14
N LYS A 102 -20.38 3.17 -7.01
CA LYS A 102 -19.09 3.73 -7.40
C LYS A 102 -18.13 2.65 -7.86
N MET A 103 -17.17 3.05 -8.69
CA MET A 103 -16.06 2.23 -9.14
C MET A 103 -14.78 2.76 -8.51
N LYS A 104 -13.86 1.87 -8.11
CA LYS A 104 -12.52 2.25 -7.67
C LYS A 104 -11.65 2.50 -8.91
N LEU A 105 -10.93 3.61 -8.92
CA LEU A 105 -9.93 3.91 -9.93
C LEU A 105 -8.54 3.55 -9.39
N ASP A 106 -7.81 2.70 -10.12
CA ASP A 106 -6.42 2.33 -9.81
C ASP A 106 -5.59 2.43 -11.09
N ASN A 107 -4.67 3.40 -11.15
CA ASN A 107 -3.82 3.69 -12.31
C ASN A 107 -4.58 3.77 -13.66
N GLY A 108 -5.79 4.32 -13.67
CA GLY A 108 -6.64 4.46 -14.86
C GLY A 108 -7.53 3.24 -15.16
N VAL A 109 -7.43 2.16 -14.39
CA VAL A 109 -8.28 0.98 -14.50
C VAL A 109 -9.46 1.10 -13.52
N LYS A 110 -10.68 0.90 -14.02
CA LYS A 110 -11.91 0.89 -13.21
C LYS A 110 -12.16 -0.51 -12.65
N HIS A 111 -12.20 -0.63 -11.34
CA HIS A 111 -12.57 -1.86 -10.63
C HIS A 111 -13.97 -1.71 -10.02
N ALA A 112 -14.84 -2.67 -10.29
CA ALA A 112 -16.14 -2.72 -9.62
C ALA A 112 -15.93 -2.99 -8.12
N CYS A 113 -16.45 -2.10 -7.28
CA CYS A 113 -16.55 -2.37 -5.85
C CYS A 113 -17.73 -3.35 -5.65
N GLY A 114 -17.47 -4.65 -5.84
CA GLY A 114 -18.47 -5.70 -5.72
C GLY A 114 -19.01 -5.78 -4.29
N GLY A 115 -20.27 -5.40 -4.10
CA GLY A 115 -21.05 -5.76 -2.92
C GLY A 115 -21.55 -7.20 -3.02
N ALA A 116 -21.74 -7.81 -1.84
CA ALA A 116 -22.40 -9.10 -1.59
C ALA A 116 -21.59 -10.37 -1.92
N GLN A 117 -20.70 -10.77 -1.00
CA GLN A 117 -20.60 -12.12 -0.39
C GLN A 117 -19.30 -12.23 0.41
N HIS A 118 -19.39 -12.07 1.74
CA HIS A 118 -18.32 -12.49 2.64
C HIS A 118 -18.38 -14.02 2.79
N GLN A 119 -17.72 -14.74 1.88
CA GLN A 119 -17.11 -16.02 2.19
C GLN A 119 -15.60 -15.85 2.09
N HIS A 120 -14.91 -16.38 3.10
CA HIS A 120 -13.47 -16.31 3.29
C HIS A 120 -12.69 -16.55 1.98
N GLY A 121 -12.07 -15.49 1.46
CA GLY A 121 -11.24 -15.54 0.26
C GLY A 121 -10.54 -14.20 0.07
N GLN A 122 -9.21 -14.24 0.05
CA GLN A 122 -8.31 -13.10 0.03
C GLN A 122 -8.58 -12.19 -1.17
N GLY A 123 -9.04 -10.96 -0.92
CA GLY A 123 -9.33 -9.98 -1.98
C GLY A 123 -10.10 -8.76 -1.47
N GLY A 124 -9.75 -8.27 -0.28
CA GLY A 124 -10.43 -7.12 0.31
C GLY A 124 -10.11 -5.82 -0.45
N CYS A 125 -11.07 -4.91 -0.54
CA CYS A 125 -10.88 -3.55 -1.06
C CYS A 125 -9.85 -2.69 -0.28
N CYS A 126 -9.25 -3.23 0.77
CA CYS A 126 -8.02 -2.72 1.36
C CYS A 126 -6.87 -3.46 0.66
N GLY A 127 -6.30 -2.81 -0.37
CA GLY A 127 -5.07 -3.30 -1.00
C GLY A 127 -4.03 -3.51 0.09
N HIS A 128 -3.42 -4.70 0.10
CA HIS A 128 -2.20 -4.95 0.85
C HIS A 128 -1.01 -4.42 0.05
#